data_AF-A0A2M7F916-F1
#
_entry.id   AF-A0A2M7F916-F1
#
_cell.length_a   1.000
_cell.length_b   1.000
_cell.length_c   1.000
_cell.angle_alpha   90.00
_cell.angle_beta   90.00
_cell.angle_gamma   90.00
#
_symmetry.space_group_name_H-M   'P 1'
#
loop_
_entity.id
_entity.type
_entity.pdbx_description
1 polymer ?
#
loop_
_entity_poly.entity_id
_entity_poly.type
_entity_poly.pdbx_seq_one_letter_code
_entity_poly.pdbx_strand_id
1 'polypeptide(L)'
;MTDDVISGKKVWEKYDCIGCHTLVGEGAYYAPELKDIYSQKGPDFIRAFLKDPVKVWYGGIEKAKGQRKMPNLHLSDEEISHLIAFFEWIDKIDTHNWPPRPAKAVEAEAAEPGMTASKPVQKTAADHEVEEGRRLVTEKGCTSCHKIKGVGQTVGPDLTGVTKRLDPDTLHKRLKDPKSVNPESIMPIFGFKDEEIQAITAYLKTL
;
A
#
# COMPACT_ATOMS: atom_id res chain seq x y z
N MET A 1 8.08 -16.85 -21.32
CA MET A 1 6.82 -17.16 -20.62
C MET A 1 6.93 -18.61 -20.15
N THR A 2 6.71 -18.88 -18.86
CA THR A 2 6.82 -20.23 -18.29
C THR A 2 5.48 -20.96 -18.34
N ASP A 3 5.48 -22.27 -18.12
CA ASP A 3 4.24 -23.07 -18.04
C ASP A 3 3.32 -22.58 -16.93
N ASP A 4 3.87 -22.16 -15.78
CA ASP A 4 3.10 -21.59 -14.68
C ASP A 4 2.36 -20.30 -15.08
N VAL A 5 3.01 -19.44 -15.87
CA VAL A 5 2.39 -18.20 -16.38
C VAL A 5 1.27 -18.54 -17.38
N ILE A 6 1.48 -19.52 -18.25
CA ILE A 6 0.46 -20.00 -19.19
C ILE A 6 -0.74 -20.56 -18.44
N SER A 7 -0.49 -21.38 -17.42
CA SER A 7 -1.53 -21.94 -16.55
C SER A 7 -2.28 -20.84 -15.81
N GLY A 8 -1.59 -19.81 -15.33
CA GLY A 8 -2.23 -18.68 -14.64
C GLY A 8 -3.15 -17.88 -15.56
N LYS A 9 -2.73 -17.65 -16.81
CA LYS A 9 -3.60 -17.05 -17.84
C LYS A 9 -4.84 -17.93 -18.10
N LYS A 10 -4.69 -19.26 -18.15
CA LYS A 10 -5.84 -20.16 -18.31
C LYS A 10 -6.80 -20.08 -17.12
N VAL A 11 -6.29 -19.93 -15.89
CA VAL A 11 -7.14 -19.70 -14.71
C VAL A 11 -7.87 -18.37 -14.82
N TRP A 12 -7.18 -17.29 -15.23
CA TRP A 12 -7.79 -15.97 -15.47
C TRP A 12 -8.99 -16.04 -16.42
N GLU A 13 -8.85 -16.81 -17.51
CA GLU A 13 -9.90 -17.00 -18.51
C GLU A 13 -11.00 -17.96 -18.02
N LYS A 14 -10.63 -19.06 -17.36
CA LYS A 14 -11.55 -20.08 -16.85
C LYS A 14 -12.59 -19.51 -15.88
N TYR A 15 -12.18 -18.57 -15.03
CA TYR A 15 -13.04 -17.96 -14.01
C TYR A 15 -13.63 -16.60 -14.44
N ASP A 16 -13.47 -16.23 -15.71
CA ASP A 16 -13.93 -14.95 -16.26
C ASP A 16 -13.54 -13.75 -15.40
N CYS A 17 -12.27 -13.72 -14.97
CA CYS A 17 -11.76 -12.64 -14.11
C CYS A 17 -11.94 -11.27 -14.77
N ILE A 18 -11.81 -11.20 -16.10
CA ILE A 18 -12.00 -10.00 -16.91
C ILE A 18 -13.46 -9.51 -16.95
N GLY A 19 -14.43 -10.40 -16.70
CA GLY A 19 -15.84 -10.06 -16.54
C GLY A 19 -16.13 -9.18 -15.31
N CYS A 20 -15.17 -9.04 -14.39
CA CYS A 20 -15.23 -8.07 -13.29
C CYS A 20 -14.05 -7.10 -13.32
N HIS A 21 -12.83 -7.63 -13.35
CA HIS A 21 -11.59 -6.86 -13.25
C HIS A 21 -11.16 -6.33 -14.60
N THR A 22 -10.33 -5.30 -14.57
CA THR A 22 -9.54 -4.89 -15.74
C THR A 22 -8.13 -5.45 -15.64
N LEU A 23 -7.55 -5.73 -16.80
CA LEU A 23 -6.14 -6.08 -16.95
C LEU A 23 -5.57 -5.29 -18.12
N VAL A 24 -4.65 -4.37 -17.83
CA VAL A 24 -4.07 -3.47 -18.85
C VAL A 24 -5.18 -2.67 -19.57
N GLY A 25 -6.27 -2.34 -18.88
CA GLY A 25 -7.32 -1.44 -19.37
C GLY A 25 -8.45 -2.14 -20.10
N GLU A 26 -8.35 -3.45 -20.23
CA GLU A 26 -9.38 -4.28 -20.84
C GLU A 26 -10.16 -5.02 -19.76
N GLY A 27 -11.49 -4.95 -19.80
CA GLY A 27 -12.39 -5.68 -18.91
C GLY A 27 -13.65 -4.92 -18.53
N ALA A 28 -14.39 -5.41 -17.53
CA ALA A 28 -15.72 -4.90 -17.20
C ALA A 28 -15.74 -3.68 -16.27
N TYR A 29 -14.60 -3.25 -15.72
CA TYR A 29 -14.48 -2.11 -14.79
C TYR A 29 -15.36 -2.21 -13.53
N TYR A 30 -15.91 -3.40 -13.24
CA TYR A 30 -16.69 -3.64 -12.03
C TYR A 30 -15.80 -3.85 -10.81
N ALA A 31 -14.56 -4.29 -11.00
CA ALA A 31 -13.56 -4.49 -9.95
C ALA A 31 -12.25 -3.78 -10.32
N PRO A 32 -11.33 -3.55 -9.35
CA PRO A 32 -10.10 -2.82 -9.61
C PRO A 32 -9.21 -3.47 -10.67
N GLU A 33 -8.36 -2.65 -11.28
CA GLU A 33 -7.29 -3.05 -12.19
C GLU A 33 -6.21 -3.87 -11.50
N LEU A 34 -5.69 -4.88 -12.19
CA LEU A 34 -4.80 -5.90 -11.60
C LEU A 34 -3.39 -5.95 -12.19
N LYS A 35 -3.05 -5.13 -13.20
CA LYS A 35 -1.71 -5.12 -13.84
C LYS A 35 -0.58 -5.09 -12.81
N ASP A 36 -0.64 -4.19 -11.83
CA ASP A 36 0.42 -3.99 -10.81
C ASP A 36 0.09 -4.66 -9.46
N ILE A 37 -0.84 -5.62 -9.43
CA ILE A 37 -1.29 -6.18 -8.14
C ILE A 37 -0.17 -6.89 -7.39
N TYR A 38 0.78 -7.48 -8.12
CA TYR A 38 1.90 -8.23 -7.56
C TYR A 38 2.83 -7.30 -6.78
N SER A 39 3.30 -6.21 -7.39
CA SER A 39 4.15 -5.21 -6.74
C SER A 39 3.42 -4.42 -5.65
N GLN A 40 2.12 -4.17 -5.80
CA GLN A 40 1.34 -3.40 -4.82
C GLN A 40 1.02 -4.16 -3.53
N LYS A 41 0.78 -5.48 -3.62
CA LYS A 41 0.26 -6.26 -2.49
C LYS A 41 1.14 -7.44 -2.10
N GLY A 42 1.97 -7.93 -3.01
CA GLY A 42 2.80 -9.11 -2.80
C GLY A 42 2.05 -10.44 -2.91
N PRO A 43 2.78 -11.54 -3.10
CA PRO A 43 2.21 -12.87 -3.37
C PRO A 43 1.40 -13.44 -2.19
N ASP A 44 1.82 -13.19 -0.95
CA ASP A 44 1.15 -13.71 0.24
C ASP A 44 -0.24 -13.09 0.44
N PHE A 45 -0.36 -11.78 0.18
CA PHE A 45 -1.66 -11.11 0.20
C PHE A 45 -2.57 -11.65 -0.89
N ILE A 46 -2.09 -11.77 -2.13
CA ILE A 46 -2.87 -12.27 -3.26
C ILE A 46 -3.38 -13.68 -2.94
N ARG A 47 -2.50 -14.54 -2.41
CA ARG A 47 -2.85 -15.90 -1.98
C ARG A 47 -3.96 -15.89 -0.93
N ALA A 48 -3.80 -15.12 0.13
CA ALA A 48 -4.78 -15.04 1.21
C ALA A 48 -6.13 -14.50 0.70
N PHE A 49 -6.09 -13.45 -0.12
CA PHE A 49 -7.28 -12.80 -0.67
C PHE A 49 -8.05 -13.73 -1.60
N LEU A 50 -7.38 -14.49 -2.48
CA LEU A 50 -8.04 -15.46 -3.35
C LEU A 50 -8.67 -16.64 -2.59
N LYS A 51 -8.14 -16.99 -1.41
CA LYS A 51 -8.75 -18.03 -0.54
C LYS A 51 -10.02 -17.56 0.16
N ASP A 52 -10.02 -16.33 0.68
CA ASP A 52 -11.16 -15.78 1.41
C ASP A 52 -11.23 -14.24 1.25
N PRO A 53 -11.77 -13.74 0.12
CA PRO A 53 -11.71 -12.32 -0.20
C PRO A 53 -12.54 -11.48 0.77
N VAL A 54 -13.66 -12.03 1.24
CA VAL A 54 -14.55 -11.34 2.20
C VAL A 54 -13.87 -11.19 3.55
N LYS A 55 -13.21 -12.25 4.05
CA LYS A 55 -12.49 -12.17 5.31
C LYS A 55 -11.27 -11.26 5.21
N VAL A 56 -10.47 -11.38 4.16
CA VAL A 56 -9.24 -10.59 4.01
C VAL A 56 -9.54 -9.11 3.82
N TRP A 57 -10.55 -8.76 3.04
CA TRP A 57 -10.83 -7.35 2.73
C TRP A 57 -11.72 -6.66 3.76
N TYR A 58 -12.75 -7.36 4.27
CA TYR A 58 -13.75 -6.77 5.15
C TYR A 58 -13.64 -7.24 6.60
N GLY A 59 -12.83 -8.27 6.89
CA GLY A 59 -12.77 -8.89 8.21
C GLY A 59 -13.97 -9.77 8.54
N GLY A 60 -14.77 -10.17 7.54
CA GLY A 60 -15.90 -11.08 7.69
C GLY A 60 -17.18 -10.65 6.98
N ILE A 61 -18.15 -11.56 6.88
CA ILE A 61 -19.38 -11.38 6.09
C ILE A 61 -20.28 -10.25 6.61
N GLU A 62 -20.33 -10.07 7.93
CA GLU A 62 -21.12 -9.02 8.59
C GLU A 62 -20.66 -7.63 8.16
N LYS A 63 -19.34 -7.39 8.21
CA LYS A 63 -18.75 -6.12 7.80
C LYS A 63 -18.84 -5.88 6.29
N ALA A 64 -18.96 -6.94 5.52
CA ALA A 64 -19.13 -6.84 4.07
C ALA A 64 -20.59 -6.57 3.66
N LYS A 65 -21.58 -6.59 4.56
CA LYS A 65 -23.00 -6.44 4.21
C LYS A 65 -23.26 -5.14 3.43
N GLY A 66 -23.92 -5.25 2.28
CA GLY A 66 -24.20 -4.12 1.39
C GLY A 66 -23.01 -3.62 0.56
N GLN A 67 -21.82 -4.20 0.72
CA GLN A 67 -20.63 -3.84 -0.06
C GLN A 67 -20.52 -4.68 -1.33
N ARG A 68 -19.84 -4.14 -2.34
CA ARG A 68 -19.39 -4.89 -3.52
C ARG A 68 -18.30 -5.88 -3.10
N LYS A 69 -18.50 -7.17 -3.34
CA LYS A 69 -17.57 -8.23 -2.92
C LYS A 69 -17.03 -8.96 -4.12
N MET A 70 -15.75 -9.33 -4.07
CA MET A 70 -15.27 -10.41 -4.92
C MET A 70 -15.89 -11.73 -4.41
N PRO A 71 -16.50 -12.54 -5.28
CA PRO A 71 -17.02 -13.85 -4.88
C PRO A 71 -15.87 -14.78 -4.49
N ASN A 72 -16.13 -15.73 -3.61
CA ASN A 72 -15.19 -16.83 -3.40
C ASN A 72 -15.33 -17.80 -4.57
N LEU A 73 -14.29 -17.88 -5.40
CA LEU A 73 -14.26 -18.73 -6.59
C LEU A 73 -13.80 -20.16 -6.29
N HIS A 74 -13.44 -20.44 -5.02
CA HIS A 74 -12.98 -21.75 -4.54
C HIS A 74 -11.81 -22.32 -5.36
N LEU A 75 -10.86 -21.45 -5.69
CA LEU A 75 -9.63 -21.79 -6.42
C LEU A 75 -8.77 -22.77 -5.62
N SER A 76 -8.11 -23.71 -6.31
CA SER A 76 -7.13 -24.60 -5.68
C SER A 76 -5.83 -23.87 -5.34
N ASP A 77 -5.02 -24.43 -4.43
CA ASP A 77 -3.70 -23.86 -4.09
C ASP A 77 -2.75 -23.79 -5.30
N GLU A 78 -2.90 -24.72 -6.23
CA GLU A 78 -2.18 -24.75 -7.49
C GLU A 78 -2.65 -23.63 -8.44
N GLU A 79 -3.97 -23.48 -8.63
CA GLU A 79 -4.54 -22.40 -9.45
C GLU A 79 -4.16 -21.01 -8.92
N ILE A 80 -4.16 -20.83 -7.59
CA ILE A 80 -3.71 -19.60 -6.95
C ILE A 80 -2.23 -19.34 -7.23
N SER A 81 -1.38 -20.37 -7.16
CA SER A 81 0.05 -20.23 -7.42
C SER A 81 0.32 -19.85 -8.88
N HIS A 82 -0.41 -20.46 -9.82
CA HIS A 82 -0.37 -20.10 -11.24
C HIS A 82 -0.85 -18.66 -11.48
N LEU A 83 -1.94 -18.21 -10.84
CA LEU A 83 -2.40 -16.82 -10.94
C LEU A 83 -1.34 -15.83 -10.43
N ILE A 84 -0.67 -16.14 -9.31
CA ILE A 84 0.41 -15.30 -8.77
C ILE A 84 1.57 -15.21 -9.77
N ALA A 85 1.97 -16.33 -10.39
CA ALA A 85 3.00 -16.33 -11.42
C ALA A 85 2.58 -15.49 -12.66
N PHE A 86 1.32 -15.59 -13.07
CA PHE A 86 0.77 -14.76 -14.15
C PHE A 86 0.75 -13.27 -13.80
N PHE A 87 0.33 -12.90 -12.59
CA PHE A 87 0.36 -11.50 -12.14
C PHE A 87 1.79 -10.97 -12.03
N GLU A 88 2.74 -11.76 -11.54
CA GLU A 88 4.16 -11.37 -11.55
C GLU A 88 4.68 -11.09 -12.96
N TRP A 89 4.26 -11.90 -13.93
CA TRP A 89 4.64 -11.73 -15.32
C TRP A 89 4.00 -10.49 -15.96
N ILE A 90 2.71 -10.24 -15.71
CA ILE A 90 2.00 -9.04 -16.20
C ILE A 90 2.57 -7.76 -15.57
N ASP A 91 2.93 -7.79 -14.29
CA ASP A 91 3.49 -6.63 -13.58
C ASP A 91 4.74 -6.08 -14.29
N LYS A 92 5.52 -6.96 -14.93
CA LYS A 92 6.72 -6.64 -15.71
C LYS A 92 6.45 -6.02 -17.09
N ILE A 93 5.19 -5.93 -17.54
CA ILE A 93 4.84 -5.28 -18.81
C ILE A 93 5.02 -3.77 -18.65
N ASP A 94 5.85 -3.19 -19.51
CA ASP A 94 5.94 -1.74 -19.66
C ASP A 94 4.69 -1.23 -20.38
N THR A 95 3.85 -0.57 -19.61
CA THR A 95 2.59 0.02 -20.03
C THR A 95 2.70 1.54 -20.14
N HIS A 96 3.93 2.09 -20.14
CA HIS A 96 4.19 3.53 -20.19
C HIS A 96 3.36 4.32 -19.16
N ASN A 97 3.46 3.91 -17.89
CA ASN A 97 2.79 4.52 -16.73
C ASN A 97 1.26 4.37 -16.70
N TRP A 98 0.71 3.43 -17.46
CA TRP A 98 -0.68 2.98 -17.37
C TRP A 98 -0.79 1.72 -16.48
N PRO A 99 -1.76 1.55 -15.57
CA PRO A 99 -2.86 2.44 -15.27
C PRO A 99 -2.31 3.66 -14.53
N PRO A 100 -2.89 4.86 -14.75
CA PRO A 100 -2.53 6.00 -13.94
C PRO A 100 -2.83 5.64 -12.49
N ARG A 101 -1.78 5.57 -11.66
CA ARG A 101 -1.95 5.36 -10.23
C ARG A 101 -2.84 6.50 -9.68
N PRO A 102 -3.49 6.40 -8.51
CA PRO A 102 -4.19 7.56 -7.94
C PRO A 102 -3.21 8.73 -7.83
N ALA A 103 -3.62 9.99 -8.07
CA ALA A 103 -2.74 11.16 -8.22
C ALA A 103 -1.56 11.25 -7.21
N LYS A 104 -1.74 10.78 -5.97
CA LYS A 104 -0.66 10.66 -4.95
C LYS A 104 0.51 9.72 -5.33
N ALA A 105 0.32 8.88 -6.32
CA ALA A 105 1.30 7.96 -6.89
C ALA A 105 1.73 8.38 -8.32
N VAL A 106 1.01 9.33 -8.94
CA VAL A 106 1.38 9.94 -10.23
C VAL A 106 2.15 11.24 -10.02
N GLU A 107 1.97 11.95 -8.90
CA GLU A 107 2.80 13.10 -8.51
C GLU A 107 4.26 12.72 -8.25
N ALA A 108 4.56 11.41 -8.14
CA ALA A 108 5.92 10.89 -8.12
C ALA A 108 6.56 10.75 -9.52
N GLU A 109 5.78 10.85 -10.61
CA GLU A 109 6.29 10.60 -11.99
C GLU A 109 5.76 11.53 -13.09
N ALA A 110 4.69 12.31 -12.87
CA ALA A 110 4.14 13.24 -13.86
C ALA A 110 4.49 14.70 -13.54
N ALA A 111 5.69 15.08 -14.00
CA ALA A 111 6.05 16.42 -14.49
C ALA A 111 7.08 16.18 -15.62
N GLU A 112 6.70 15.63 -16.79
CA GLU A 112 6.12 16.27 -18.01
C GLU A 112 7.10 17.26 -18.71
N PRO A 113 7.04 17.58 -20.04
CA PRO A 113 6.30 17.02 -21.19
C PRO A 113 7.19 16.84 -22.47
N GLY A 114 6.58 16.44 -23.59
CA GLY A 114 7.22 16.04 -24.84
C GLY A 114 8.27 16.97 -25.48
N MET A 115 9.04 16.39 -26.39
CA MET A 115 9.98 17.08 -27.28
C MET A 115 10.92 18.06 -26.56
N THR A 116 11.92 17.51 -25.88
CA THR A 116 13.35 17.72 -26.13
C THR A 116 14.09 17.02 -24.98
N ALA A 117 15.08 16.20 -25.32
CA ALA A 117 15.83 15.41 -24.35
C ALA A 117 16.33 16.29 -23.19
N SER A 118 15.85 16.00 -21.97
CA SER A 118 16.31 16.64 -20.74
C SER A 118 16.81 15.57 -19.76
N LYS A 119 17.98 15.82 -19.18
CA LYS A 119 18.79 14.93 -18.33
C LYS A 119 18.04 14.39 -17.10
N PRO A 120 18.46 13.23 -16.53
CA PRO A 120 17.78 12.58 -15.41
C PRO A 120 17.80 13.46 -14.15
N VAL A 121 16.62 13.65 -13.52
CA VAL A 121 16.49 14.29 -12.21
C VAL A 121 16.72 13.23 -11.12
N GLN A 122 17.72 13.45 -10.28
CA GLN A 122 18.00 12.61 -9.12
C GLN A 122 16.97 12.91 -8.03
N LYS A 123 16.36 11.86 -7.42
CA LYS A 123 15.51 12.01 -6.21
C LYS A 123 16.32 12.73 -5.14
N THR A 124 15.71 13.75 -4.51
CA THR A 124 16.41 14.55 -3.51
C THR A 124 16.50 13.80 -2.19
N ALA A 125 17.44 14.17 -1.33
CA ALA A 125 17.57 13.57 0.00
C ALA A 125 16.28 13.69 0.85
N ALA A 126 15.50 14.75 0.62
CA ALA A 126 14.23 14.98 1.30
C ALA A 126 13.15 13.97 0.92
N ASP A 127 13.12 13.51 -0.34
CA ASP A 127 12.14 12.53 -0.81
C ASP A 127 12.41 11.13 -0.21
N HIS A 128 13.70 10.79 -0.06
CA HIS A 128 14.11 9.54 0.57
C HIS A 128 13.79 9.52 2.07
N GLU A 129 13.94 10.65 2.75
CA GLU A 129 13.62 10.81 4.18
C GLU A 129 12.12 10.62 4.46
N VAL A 130 11.24 11.18 3.63
CA VAL A 130 9.79 11.01 3.76
C VAL A 130 9.35 9.57 3.54
N GLU A 131 9.91 8.89 2.54
CA GLU A 131 9.59 7.47 2.28
C GLU A 131 10.07 6.55 3.42
N GLU A 132 11.26 6.81 3.97
CA GLU A 132 11.75 6.07 5.13
C GLU A 132 10.83 6.27 6.35
N GLY A 133 10.38 7.50 6.59
CA GLY A 133 9.40 7.79 7.65
C GLY A 133 8.10 7.03 7.48
N ARG A 134 7.58 6.96 6.25
CA ARG A 134 6.37 6.18 5.93
C ARG A 134 6.57 4.69 6.19
N ARG A 135 7.74 4.16 5.83
CA ARG A 135 8.12 2.76 6.06
C ARG A 135 8.14 2.45 7.55
N LEU A 136 8.82 3.28 8.34
CA LEU A 136 8.92 3.13 9.80
C LEU A 136 7.54 3.20 10.48
N VAL A 137 6.67 4.14 10.07
CA VAL A 137 5.30 4.25 10.62
C VAL A 137 4.49 2.97 10.38
N THR A 138 4.71 2.32 9.23
CA THR A 138 4.03 1.07 8.87
C THR A 138 4.62 -0.11 9.62
N GLU A 139 5.94 -0.26 9.59
CA GLU A 139 6.66 -1.38 10.19
C GLU A 139 6.51 -1.44 11.71
N LYS A 140 6.56 -0.28 12.38
CA LYS A 140 6.36 -0.17 13.83
C LYS A 140 4.89 -0.17 14.24
N GLY A 141 3.97 -0.29 13.27
CA GLY A 141 2.55 -0.49 13.52
C GLY A 141 1.87 0.69 14.20
N CYS A 142 2.23 1.93 13.85
CA CYS A 142 1.67 3.12 14.51
C CYS A 142 0.13 3.18 14.41
N THR A 143 -0.44 2.67 13.32
CA THR A 143 -1.90 2.61 13.10
C THR A 143 -2.63 1.64 14.04
N SER A 144 -1.92 0.76 14.73
CA SER A 144 -2.48 -0.16 15.74
C SER A 144 -2.99 0.59 16.98
N CYS A 145 -2.48 1.79 17.24
CA CYS A 145 -2.96 2.64 18.32
C CYS A 145 -3.47 3.99 17.83
N HIS A 146 -2.84 4.57 16.80
CA HIS A 146 -3.14 5.89 16.30
C HIS A 146 -3.98 5.86 15.03
N LYS A 147 -4.71 6.95 14.78
CA LYS A 147 -5.38 7.21 13.52
C LYS A 147 -4.49 8.07 12.63
N ILE A 148 -4.46 7.77 11.33
CA ILE A 148 -3.75 8.51 10.29
C ILE A 148 -4.67 8.60 9.07
N LYS A 149 -5.03 9.83 8.67
CA LYS A 149 -5.95 10.12 7.55
C LYS A 149 -7.23 9.26 7.58
N GLY A 150 -7.80 9.08 8.78
CA GLY A 150 -9.01 8.28 8.98
C GLY A 150 -8.80 6.78 9.20
N VAL A 151 -7.57 6.27 9.06
CA VAL A 151 -7.24 4.83 9.16
C VAL A 151 -6.49 4.54 10.46
N GLY A 152 -6.84 3.44 11.14
CA GLY A 152 -6.22 3.02 12.39
C GLY A 152 -7.11 3.19 13.62
N GLN A 153 -6.54 2.95 14.80
CA GLN A 153 -7.28 2.92 16.06
C GLN A 153 -7.26 4.29 16.78
N THR A 154 -8.00 4.40 17.88
CA THR A 154 -8.13 5.63 18.68
C THR A 154 -7.62 5.45 20.11
N VAL A 155 -6.71 4.50 20.31
CA VAL A 155 -6.04 4.28 21.60
C VAL A 155 -5.07 5.44 21.88
N GLY A 156 -4.34 5.85 20.85
CA GLY A 156 -3.58 7.09 20.82
C GLY A 156 -4.30 8.19 20.04
N PRO A 157 -3.87 9.46 20.20
CA PRO A 157 -4.43 10.60 19.46
C PRO A 157 -4.17 10.49 17.95
N ASP A 158 -5.01 11.15 17.15
CA ASP A 158 -4.82 11.21 15.69
C ASP A 158 -3.49 11.90 15.33
N LEU A 159 -2.73 11.29 14.43
CA LEU A 159 -1.44 11.83 13.95
C LEU A 159 -1.58 12.67 12.68
N THR A 160 -2.76 12.73 12.07
CA THR A 160 -3.04 13.57 10.90
C THR A 160 -2.82 15.04 11.25
N GLY A 161 -1.90 15.72 10.56
CA GLY A 161 -1.51 17.09 10.86
C GLY A 161 -0.89 17.29 12.24
N VAL A 162 -0.29 16.27 12.86
CA VAL A 162 0.30 16.37 14.21
C VAL A 162 1.41 17.42 14.30
N THR A 163 2.18 17.60 13.22
CA THR A 163 3.24 18.61 13.09
C THR A 163 2.71 20.05 13.08
N LYS A 164 1.40 20.27 12.93
CA LYS A 164 0.75 21.58 13.11
C LYS A 164 0.36 21.82 14.57
N ARG A 165 0.29 20.77 15.38
CA ARG A 165 -0.14 20.81 16.79
C ARG A 165 1.02 20.69 17.77
N LEU A 166 2.09 20.02 17.35
CA LEU A 166 3.29 19.80 18.15
C LEU A 166 4.50 20.33 17.39
N ASP A 167 5.39 20.99 18.11
CA ASP A 167 6.69 21.39 17.59
C ASP A 167 7.60 20.16 17.35
N PRO A 168 8.59 20.26 16.44
CA PRO A 168 9.47 19.15 16.11
C PRO A 168 10.24 18.59 17.31
N ASP A 169 10.68 19.43 18.26
CA ASP A 169 11.47 18.99 19.40
C ASP A 169 10.64 18.15 20.38
N THR A 170 9.39 18.55 20.62
CA THR A 170 8.44 17.79 21.43
C THR A 170 8.10 16.46 20.76
N LEU A 171 7.94 16.44 19.44
CA LEU A 171 7.70 15.20 18.70
C LEU A 171 8.92 14.27 18.77
N HIS A 172 10.13 14.81 18.65
CA HIS A 172 11.38 14.08 18.79
C HIS A 172 11.50 13.42 20.17
N LYS A 173 11.34 14.21 21.23
CA LYS A 173 11.39 13.71 22.61
C LYS A 173 10.34 12.64 22.85
N ARG A 174 9.13 12.83 22.33
CA ARG A 174 8.04 11.87 22.49
C ARG A 174 8.30 10.56 21.75
N LEU A 175 8.92 10.58 20.58
CA LEU A 175 9.29 9.36 19.85
C LEU A 175 10.48 8.64 20.51
N LYS A 176 11.39 9.38 21.15
CA LYS A 176 12.58 8.82 21.82
C LYS A 176 12.26 8.27 23.22
N ASP A 177 11.52 9.03 24.02
CA ASP A 177 11.04 8.64 25.35
C ASP A 177 9.67 9.29 25.62
N PRO A 178 8.57 8.59 25.29
CA PRO A 178 7.22 9.10 25.50
C PRO A 178 6.91 9.45 26.96
N LYS A 179 7.49 8.72 27.92
CA LYS A 179 7.23 8.92 29.35
C LYS A 179 7.92 10.16 29.91
N SER A 180 9.04 10.57 29.30
CA SER A 180 9.68 11.86 29.63
C SER A 180 8.80 13.07 29.30
N VAL A 181 7.92 12.95 28.29
CA VAL A 181 7.00 14.03 27.88
C VAL A 181 5.65 13.92 28.60
N ASN A 182 5.15 12.70 28.79
CA ASN A 182 3.94 12.43 29.56
C ASN A 182 4.14 11.16 30.39
N PRO A 183 4.26 11.24 31.72
CA PRO A 183 4.46 10.07 32.60
C PRO A 183 3.40 8.97 32.44
N GLU A 184 2.17 9.36 32.10
CA GLU A 184 1.03 8.46 31.85
C GLU A 184 1.00 7.89 30.43
N SER A 185 2.04 8.14 29.61
CA SER A 185 2.11 7.65 28.25
C SER A 185 2.21 6.12 28.22
N ILE A 186 1.24 5.50 27.55
CA ILE A 186 1.23 4.07 27.20
C ILE A 186 1.95 3.78 25.87
N MET A 187 2.40 4.82 25.17
CA MET A 187 3.17 4.65 23.94
C MET A 187 4.50 3.93 24.28
N PRO A 188 4.83 2.81 23.60
CA PRO A 188 6.03 2.05 23.91
C PRO A 188 7.29 2.77 23.41
N ILE A 189 8.44 2.38 23.97
CA ILE A 189 9.75 2.84 23.50
C ILE A 189 10.17 1.94 22.35
N PHE A 190 10.28 2.52 21.15
CA PHE A 190 10.64 1.78 19.93
C PHE A 190 12.15 1.73 19.67
N GLY A 191 12.95 2.49 20.41
CA GLY A 191 14.41 2.54 20.25
C GLY A 191 14.87 3.22 18.97
N PHE A 192 14.10 4.17 18.45
CA PHE A 192 14.46 4.90 17.24
C PHE A 192 15.75 5.69 17.38
N LYS A 193 16.55 5.69 16.31
CA LYS A 193 17.68 6.60 16.13
C LYS A 193 17.19 8.00 15.74
N ASP A 194 18.05 9.00 15.90
CA ASP A 194 17.66 10.39 15.61
C ASP A 194 17.32 10.60 14.12
N GLU A 195 17.98 9.87 13.23
CA GLU A 195 17.68 9.89 11.79
C GLU A 195 16.32 9.25 11.47
N GLU A 196 15.94 8.20 12.19
CA GLU A 196 14.63 7.55 12.04
C GLU A 196 13.51 8.45 12.57
N ILE A 197 13.76 9.17 13.67
CA ILE A 197 12.84 10.16 14.23
C ILE A 197 12.64 11.33 13.26
N GLN A 198 13.72 11.81 12.63
CA GLN A 198 13.67 12.84 11.60
C GLN A 198 12.85 12.38 10.41
N ALA A 199 13.11 11.16 9.90
CA ALA A 199 12.34 10.55 8.81
C ALA A 199 10.84 10.43 9.14
N ILE A 200 10.49 9.91 10.32
CA ILE A 200 9.10 9.83 10.79
C ILE A 200 8.48 11.24 10.85
N THR A 201 9.21 12.22 11.37
CA THR A 201 8.73 13.61 11.47
C THR A 201 8.51 14.24 10.10
N ALA A 202 9.42 14.01 9.14
CA ALA A 202 9.30 14.44 7.76
C ALA A 202 8.05 13.84 7.11
N TYR A 203 7.81 12.54 7.28
CA TYR A 203 6.58 11.90 6.81
C TYR A 203 5.32 12.50 7.45
N LEU A 204 5.30 12.66 8.78
CA LEU A 204 4.16 13.23 9.51
C LEU A 204 3.87 14.70 9.10
N LYS A 205 4.86 15.41 8.56
CA LYS A 205 4.68 16.76 7.98
C LYS A 205 3.86 16.76 6.69
N THR A 206 3.84 15.65 5.97
CA THR A 206 3.07 15.47 4.71
C THR A 206 1.61 15.03 4.94
N LEU A 207 1.21 14.83 6.20
CA LEU A 207 -0.11 14.31 6.58
C LEU A 207 -1.14 15.40 6.82
#